data_AF-A0A2J8W7J2-F1
#
_entry.id   AF-A0A2J8W7J2-F1
#
_cell.length_a   1.000
_cell.length_b   1.000
_cell.length_c   1.000
_cell.angle_alpha   90.00
_cell.angle_beta   90.00
_cell.angle_gamma   90.00
#
_symmetry.space_group_name_H-M   'P 1'
#
loop_
_entity.id
_entity.type
_entity.pdbx_description
1 polymer ?
#
loop_
_entity_poly.entity_id
_entity_poly.type
_entity_poly.pdbx_seq_one_letter_code
_entity_poly.pdbx_strand_id
1 'polypeptide(L)'
;RSVQNHNNKSVNESLNNLFITEEDYQALRTSIDAYDNFDNISLAQRLEKHELIEFRRIAAYLFKGNNRWKQSVELCKKDSLYKDAMQYASESKDTELAEELLQWFLQEEKRECFGACLFTCYDLLRPDVVLETAWRHNIMDFAMPYFIQVMKEYLTKVDAIKEKVDKLDASESLRKEEEQATETQPIVYGQPQLMLTAGPSVAVPPQAPFGYGYTAPPYGQ
;
A
#
# COMPACT_ATOMS: atom_id res chain seq x y z
N ARG A 1 30.44 -9.68 -23.05
CA ARG A 1 28.97 -9.81 -23.07
C ARG A 1 28.44 -11.26 -23.13
N SER A 2 29.08 -12.23 -23.82
CA SER A 2 28.52 -13.61 -23.95
C SER A 2 28.53 -14.46 -22.66
N VAL A 3 29.48 -14.22 -21.75
CA VAL A 3 29.59 -14.97 -20.47
C VAL A 3 28.58 -14.55 -19.41
N GLN A 4 28.01 -13.34 -19.47
CA GLN A 4 27.04 -12.87 -18.47
C GLN A 4 25.66 -13.53 -18.60
N ASN A 5 25.32 -14.09 -19.77
CA ASN A 5 24.05 -14.80 -19.98
C ASN A 5 23.86 -16.01 -19.05
N HIS A 6 24.94 -16.55 -18.49
CA HIS A 6 24.88 -17.65 -17.53
C HIS A 6 24.60 -17.20 -16.10
N ASN A 7 24.43 -15.88 -15.86
CA ASN A 7 24.15 -15.24 -14.57
C ASN A 7 24.98 -15.84 -13.43
N ASN A 8 26.29 -16.00 -13.67
CA ASN A 8 27.18 -16.63 -12.71
C ASN A 8 27.72 -15.59 -11.73
N LYS A 9 27.54 -15.85 -10.42
CA LYS A 9 27.90 -14.92 -9.34
C LYS A 9 29.35 -14.42 -9.44
N SER A 10 30.31 -15.30 -9.66
CA SER A 10 31.73 -14.91 -9.72
C SER A 10 32.06 -14.03 -10.92
N VAL A 11 31.40 -14.28 -12.06
CA VAL A 11 31.57 -13.49 -13.30
C VAL A 11 30.94 -12.11 -13.11
N ASN A 12 29.72 -12.04 -12.57
CA ASN A 12 29.03 -10.79 -12.31
C ASN A 12 29.79 -9.94 -11.29
N GLU A 13 30.29 -10.54 -10.20
CA GLU A 13 31.07 -9.84 -9.19
C GLU A 13 32.39 -9.29 -9.74
N SER A 14 33.13 -10.10 -10.49
CA SER A 14 34.38 -9.67 -11.13
C SER A 14 34.14 -8.56 -12.15
N LEU A 15 33.05 -8.64 -12.90
CA LEU A 15 32.71 -7.64 -13.91
C LEU A 15 32.21 -6.33 -13.28
N ASN A 16 31.41 -6.39 -12.23
CA ASN A 16 31.02 -5.20 -11.47
C ASN A 16 32.25 -4.50 -10.87
N ASN A 17 33.24 -5.26 -10.39
CA ASN A 17 34.51 -4.71 -9.94
C ASN A 17 35.33 -4.05 -11.07
N LEU A 18 35.28 -4.63 -12.28
CA LEU A 18 35.89 -4.02 -13.47
C LEU A 18 35.22 -2.67 -13.77
N PHE A 19 33.88 -2.62 -13.83
CA PHE A 19 33.14 -1.38 -14.11
C PHE A 19 33.36 -0.29 -13.06
N ILE A 20 33.56 -0.65 -11.80
CA ILE A 20 33.95 0.30 -10.75
C ILE A 20 35.34 0.88 -11.03
N THR A 21 36.29 0.04 -11.46
CA THR A 21 37.68 0.46 -11.75
C THR A 21 37.79 1.28 -13.02
N GLU A 22 36.98 0.97 -14.04
CA GLU A 22 36.91 1.67 -15.32
C GLU A 22 35.99 2.90 -15.29
N GLU A 23 35.32 3.15 -14.16
CA GLU A 23 34.39 4.26 -13.93
C GLU A 23 33.15 4.26 -14.87
N ASP A 24 32.78 3.12 -15.45
CA ASP A 24 31.63 2.98 -16.33
C ASP A 24 30.33 2.69 -15.55
N TYR A 25 29.67 3.76 -15.13
CA TYR A 25 28.38 3.70 -14.42
C TYR A 25 27.21 3.22 -15.31
N GLN A 26 27.26 3.42 -16.63
CA GLN A 26 26.18 3.04 -17.54
C GLN A 26 26.18 1.53 -17.79
N ALA A 27 27.37 0.96 -18.03
CA ALA A 27 27.54 -0.47 -18.15
C ALA A 27 27.22 -1.17 -16.84
N LEU A 28 27.65 -0.61 -15.69
CA LEU A 28 27.31 -1.15 -14.38
C LEU A 28 25.79 -1.22 -14.15
N ARG A 29 25.06 -0.13 -14.43
CA ARG A 29 23.60 -0.11 -14.28
C ARG A 29 22.91 -1.12 -15.20
N THR A 30 23.31 -1.17 -16.47
CA THR A 30 22.75 -2.14 -17.44
C THR A 30 23.04 -3.58 -17.02
N SER A 31 24.23 -3.84 -16.48
CA SER A 31 24.65 -5.14 -15.99
C SER A 31 23.83 -5.58 -14.78
N ILE A 32 23.60 -4.68 -13.83
CA ILE A 32 22.79 -4.93 -12.63
C ILE A 32 21.31 -5.17 -13.00
N ASP A 33 20.75 -4.35 -13.89
CA ASP A 33 19.34 -4.49 -14.29
C ASP A 33 19.09 -5.78 -15.10
N ALA A 34 20.11 -6.28 -15.81
CA ALA A 34 20.00 -7.50 -16.61
C ALA A 34 20.30 -8.80 -15.83
N TYR A 35 21.15 -8.73 -14.80
CA TYR A 35 21.68 -9.90 -14.09
C TYR A 35 21.67 -9.67 -12.57
N ASP A 36 20.85 -10.43 -11.85
CA ASP A 36 20.57 -10.27 -10.41
C ASP A 36 21.41 -11.16 -9.47
N ASN A 37 22.18 -12.11 -10.01
CA ASN A 37 22.97 -13.04 -9.20
C ASN A 37 24.34 -12.45 -8.83
N PHE A 38 24.36 -11.60 -7.80
CA PHE A 38 25.57 -11.06 -7.19
C PHE A 38 25.29 -10.62 -5.73
N ASP A 39 26.33 -10.26 -4.99
CA ASP A 39 26.16 -9.75 -3.62
C ASP A 39 25.80 -8.25 -3.63
N ASN A 40 24.50 -7.97 -3.56
CA ASN A 40 23.95 -6.62 -3.52
C ASN A 40 24.49 -5.78 -2.36
N ILE A 41 24.71 -6.37 -1.19
CA ILE A 41 25.06 -5.59 0.01
C ILE A 41 26.54 -5.20 -0.03
N SER A 42 27.41 -6.16 -0.33
CA SER A 42 28.84 -5.92 -0.43
C SER A 42 29.17 -4.94 -1.56
N LEU A 43 28.46 -5.06 -2.69
CA LEU A 43 28.62 -4.13 -3.82
C LEU A 43 28.19 -2.71 -3.45
N ALA A 44 27.02 -2.55 -2.82
CA ALA A 44 26.51 -1.23 -2.41
C ALA A 44 27.46 -0.53 -1.42
N GLN A 45 27.99 -1.24 -0.42
CA GLN A 45 28.95 -0.69 0.54
C GLN A 45 30.27 -0.24 -0.11
N ARG A 46 30.69 -0.91 -1.18
CA ARG A 46 31.88 -0.53 -1.94
C ARG A 46 31.60 0.73 -2.76
N LEU A 47 30.43 0.81 -3.39
CA LEU A 47 29.99 1.95 -4.19
C LEU A 47 29.77 3.21 -3.33
N GLU A 48 29.31 3.06 -2.08
CA GLU A 48 29.15 4.19 -1.13
C GLU A 48 30.46 4.98 -0.91
N LYS A 49 31.61 4.29 -0.93
CA LYS A 49 32.92 4.91 -0.68
C LYS A 49 33.51 5.61 -1.90
N HIS A 50 32.89 5.48 -3.08
CA HIS A 50 33.42 6.05 -4.30
C HIS A 50 33.19 7.57 -4.34
N GLU A 51 34.14 8.30 -4.91
CA GLU A 51 34.10 9.77 -5.00
C GLU A 51 32.98 10.26 -5.93
N LEU A 52 32.66 9.46 -6.96
CA LEU A 52 31.68 9.80 -7.99
C LEU A 52 30.24 9.59 -7.49
N ILE A 53 29.42 10.63 -7.65
CA ILE A 53 28.01 10.64 -7.24
C ILE A 53 27.16 9.59 -7.96
N GLU A 54 27.47 9.27 -9.22
CA GLU A 54 26.68 8.28 -9.99
C GLU A 54 26.83 6.87 -9.42
N PHE A 55 28.01 6.50 -8.91
CA PHE A 55 28.20 5.22 -8.24
C PHE A 55 27.45 5.15 -6.91
N ARG A 56 27.44 6.25 -6.13
CA ARG A 56 26.65 6.31 -4.89
C ARG A 56 25.15 6.31 -5.15
N ARG A 57 24.70 6.93 -6.25
CA ARG A 57 23.32 6.83 -6.74
C ARG A 57 22.95 5.38 -7.09
N ILE A 58 23.82 4.65 -7.80
CA ILE A 58 23.63 3.22 -8.08
C ILE A 58 23.62 2.40 -6.77
N ALA A 59 24.44 2.76 -5.78
CA ALA A 59 24.42 2.10 -4.47
C ALA A 59 23.07 2.29 -3.75
N ALA A 60 22.50 3.50 -3.78
CA ALA A 60 21.18 3.78 -3.22
C ALA A 60 20.08 2.96 -3.91
N TYR A 61 20.16 2.83 -5.24
CA TYR A 61 19.27 1.96 -6.03
C TYR A 61 19.40 0.48 -5.63
N LEU A 62 20.62 0.00 -5.42
CA LEU A 62 20.89 -1.36 -4.94
C LEU A 62 20.28 -1.62 -3.56
N PHE A 63 20.45 -0.67 -2.62
CA PHE A 63 19.85 -0.78 -1.29
C PHE A 63 18.32 -0.80 -1.32
N LYS A 64 17.71 0.00 -2.22
CA LYS A 64 16.27 -0.05 -2.50
C LYS A 64 15.85 -1.44 -2.99
N GLY A 65 16.56 -2.03 -3.97
CA GLY A 65 16.25 -3.36 -4.50
C GLY A 65 16.24 -4.46 -3.43
N ASN A 66 17.02 -4.28 -2.36
CA ASN A 66 17.10 -5.21 -1.23
C ASN A 66 16.22 -4.81 -0.03
N ASN A 67 15.20 -3.95 -0.22
CA ASN A 67 14.29 -3.45 0.83
C ASN A 67 14.99 -2.73 2.01
N ARG A 68 16.22 -2.24 1.84
CA ARG A 68 16.96 -1.49 2.87
C ARG A 68 16.71 0.01 2.71
N TRP A 69 15.46 0.42 2.93
CA TRP A 69 14.99 1.78 2.70
C TRP A 69 15.73 2.83 3.55
N LYS A 70 16.00 2.53 4.83
CA LYS A 70 16.72 3.44 5.74
C LYS A 70 18.12 3.79 5.21
N GLN A 71 18.90 2.78 4.82
CA GLN A 71 20.26 2.98 4.27
C GLN A 71 20.23 3.70 2.92
N SER A 72 19.25 3.37 2.06
CA SER A 72 19.07 4.04 0.77
C SER A 72 18.78 5.54 0.96
N VAL A 73 17.85 5.90 1.85
CA VAL A 73 17.49 7.30 2.12
C VAL A 73 18.63 8.05 2.81
N GLU A 74 19.34 7.42 3.76
CA GLU A 74 20.49 8.05 4.42
C GLU A 74 21.63 8.37 3.42
N LEU A 75 21.88 7.47 2.48
CA LEU A 75 22.84 7.74 1.40
C LEU A 75 22.36 8.89 0.50
N CYS A 76 21.08 8.92 0.15
CA CYS A 76 20.53 10.04 -0.61
C CYS A 76 20.57 11.38 0.15
N LYS A 77 20.43 11.37 1.49
CA LYS A 77 20.61 12.56 2.34
C LYS A 77 22.06 13.06 2.27
N LYS A 78 23.03 12.15 2.35
CA LYS A 78 24.48 12.47 2.26
C LYS A 78 24.87 13.08 0.91
N ASP A 79 24.22 12.62 -0.17
CA ASP A 79 24.48 13.07 -1.53
C ASP A 79 23.59 14.23 -2.00
N SER A 80 22.70 14.74 -1.14
CA SER A 80 21.70 15.75 -1.46
C SER A 80 20.86 15.39 -2.70
N LEU A 81 20.61 14.09 -2.92
CA LEU A 81 19.87 13.57 -4.06
C LEU A 81 18.35 13.59 -3.77
N TYR A 82 17.80 14.80 -3.75
CA TYR A 82 16.45 15.06 -3.26
C TYR A 82 15.33 14.32 -4.04
N LYS A 83 15.45 14.23 -5.38
CA LYS A 83 14.42 13.59 -6.22
C LYS A 83 14.33 12.09 -5.98
N ASP A 84 15.48 11.43 -5.92
CA ASP A 84 15.54 9.98 -5.73
C ASP A 84 15.15 9.62 -4.29
N ALA A 85 15.58 10.42 -3.30
CA ALA A 85 15.16 10.26 -1.90
C ALA A 85 13.63 10.27 -1.75
N MET A 86 12.94 11.21 -2.40
CA MET A 86 11.47 11.31 -2.36
C MET A 86 10.79 10.10 -3.00
N GLN A 87 11.30 9.63 -4.14
CA GLN A 87 10.75 8.43 -4.77
C GLN A 87 10.95 7.19 -3.89
N TYR A 88 12.13 7.04 -3.28
CA TYR A 88 12.43 5.89 -2.42
C TYR A 88 11.62 5.91 -1.13
N ALA A 89 11.35 7.10 -0.56
CA ALA A 89 10.46 7.24 0.59
C ALA A 89 8.98 6.98 0.24
N SER A 90 8.54 7.35 -0.96
CA SER A 90 7.18 7.02 -1.43
C SER A 90 7.01 5.51 -1.62
N GLU A 91 8.01 4.85 -2.22
CA GLU A 91 7.98 3.40 -2.46
C GLU A 91 8.12 2.56 -1.18
N SER A 92 8.84 3.04 -0.17
CA SER A 92 9.00 2.31 1.10
C SER A 92 7.69 2.16 1.85
N LYS A 93 6.71 3.04 1.61
CA LYS A 93 5.42 3.11 2.33
C LYS A 93 5.57 3.17 3.86
N ASP A 94 6.70 3.67 4.34
CA ASP A 94 6.99 3.81 5.77
C ASP A 94 6.77 5.27 6.22
N THR A 95 5.77 5.48 7.07
CA THR A 95 5.36 6.81 7.55
C THR A 95 6.47 7.49 8.34
N GLU A 96 7.21 6.72 9.14
CA GLU A 96 8.28 7.27 9.98
C GLU A 96 9.45 7.77 9.14
N LEU A 97 9.81 7.01 8.10
CA LEU A 97 10.88 7.37 7.16
C LEU A 97 10.55 8.65 6.39
N ALA A 98 9.29 8.81 5.98
CA ALA A 98 8.82 9.99 5.28
C ALA A 98 8.80 11.24 6.17
N GLU A 99 8.39 11.10 7.43
CA GLU A 99 8.43 12.18 8.43
C GLU A 99 9.89 12.59 8.74
N GLU A 100 10.81 11.62 8.90
CA GLU A 100 12.24 11.90 9.13
C GLU A 100 12.87 12.64 7.93
N LEU A 101 12.54 12.19 6.70
CA LEU A 101 13.01 12.83 5.49
C LEU A 101 12.47 14.27 5.36
N LEU A 102 11.19 14.48 5.70
CA LEU A 102 10.57 15.81 5.71
C LEU A 102 11.25 16.75 6.70
N GLN A 103 11.56 16.25 7.90
CA GLN A 103 12.25 17.05 8.92
C GLN A 103 13.67 17.42 8.50
N TRP A 104 14.36 16.54 7.79
CA TRP A 104 15.67 16.83 7.20
C TRP A 104 15.59 17.91 6.10
N PHE A 105 14.62 17.83 5.18
CA PHE A 105 14.42 18.85 4.14
C PHE A 105 14.22 20.27 4.72
N LEU A 106 13.60 20.32 5.90
CA LEU A 106 13.31 21.53 6.62
C LEU A 106 14.56 22.15 7.26
N GLN A 107 15.46 21.31 7.77
CA GLN A 107 16.78 21.73 8.27
C GLN A 107 17.65 22.27 7.13
N GLU A 108 17.52 21.73 5.93
CA GLU A 108 18.25 22.17 4.75
C GLU A 108 17.66 23.44 4.09
N GLU A 109 16.56 23.97 4.64
CA GLU A 109 15.82 25.17 4.19
C GLU A 109 15.37 25.16 2.70
N LYS A 110 15.36 24.00 2.05
CA LYS A 110 14.94 23.84 0.65
C LYS A 110 13.41 23.74 0.56
N ARG A 111 12.76 24.90 0.53
CA ARG A 111 11.28 25.05 0.49
C ARG A 111 10.61 24.38 -0.73
N GLU A 112 11.30 24.34 -1.87
CA GLU A 112 10.82 23.69 -3.09
C GLU A 112 10.79 22.16 -2.96
N CYS A 113 11.78 21.59 -2.27
CA CYS A 113 11.86 20.15 -2.02
C CYS A 113 10.77 19.70 -1.04
N PHE A 114 10.41 20.54 -0.07
CA PHE A 114 9.29 20.27 0.84
C PHE A 114 7.98 20.06 0.07
N GLY A 115 7.61 20.99 -0.81
CA GLY A 115 6.38 20.87 -1.62
C GLY A 115 6.37 19.64 -2.54
N ALA A 116 7.50 19.32 -3.17
CA ALA A 116 7.62 18.11 -3.98
C ALA A 116 7.47 16.82 -3.15
N CYS A 117 8.03 16.79 -1.94
CA CYS A 117 7.92 15.65 -1.02
C CYS A 117 6.46 15.43 -0.57
N LEU A 118 5.70 16.50 -0.33
CA LEU A 118 4.27 16.41 0.01
C LEU A 118 3.45 15.76 -1.11
N PHE A 119 3.80 16.03 -2.37
CA PHE A 119 3.10 15.47 -3.51
C PHE A 119 3.44 13.99 -3.73
N THR A 120 4.73 13.62 -3.64
CA THR A 120 5.17 12.23 -3.85
C THR A 120 4.74 11.29 -2.72
N CYS A 121 4.65 11.79 -1.49
CA CYS A 121 4.31 11.01 -0.31
C CYS A 121 2.88 11.27 0.18
N TYR A 122 1.96 11.60 -0.74
CA TYR A 122 0.59 12.07 -0.43
C TYR A 122 -0.18 11.13 0.51
N ASP A 123 -0.14 9.81 0.24
CA ASP A 123 -0.87 8.80 1.01
C ASP A 123 -0.24 8.49 2.37
N LEU A 124 1.04 8.84 2.54
CA LEU A 124 1.86 8.39 3.64
C LEU A 124 2.01 9.46 4.72
N LEU A 125 1.93 10.73 4.34
CA LEU A 125 2.10 11.85 5.24
C LEU A 125 0.81 12.17 5.99
N ARG A 126 0.92 12.33 7.31
CA ARG A 126 -0.18 12.79 8.15
C ARG A 126 -0.39 14.30 7.98
N PRO A 127 -1.59 14.77 7.61
CA PRO A 127 -1.86 16.20 7.41
C PRO A 127 -1.54 17.06 8.64
N ASP A 128 -1.75 16.52 9.86
CA ASP A 128 -1.49 17.22 11.12
C ASP A 128 0.00 17.56 11.29
N VAL A 129 0.89 16.59 11.02
CA VAL A 129 2.34 16.75 11.13
C VAL A 129 2.84 17.73 10.07
N VAL A 130 2.33 17.63 8.84
CA VAL A 130 2.67 18.55 7.75
C VAL A 130 2.24 19.98 8.10
N LEU A 131 1.07 20.17 8.70
CA LEU A 131 0.55 21.48 9.06
C LEU A 131 1.37 22.13 10.16
N GLU A 132 1.66 21.38 11.23
CA GLU A 132 2.50 21.86 12.32
C GLU A 132 3.88 22.29 11.79
N THR A 133 4.46 21.44 10.94
CA THR A 133 5.79 21.66 10.36
C THR A 133 5.81 22.88 9.44
N ALA A 134 4.81 23.00 8.55
CA ALA A 134 4.69 24.11 7.62
C ALA A 134 4.45 25.45 8.34
N TRP A 135 3.69 25.43 9.44
CA TRP A 135 3.45 26.61 10.26
C TRP A 135 4.73 27.03 11.00
N ARG A 136 5.40 26.11 11.71
CA ARG A 136 6.63 26.43 12.48
C ARG A 136 7.72 27.06 11.60
N HIS A 137 7.82 26.66 10.35
CA HIS A 137 8.86 27.14 9.42
C HIS A 137 8.38 28.22 8.44
N ASN A 138 7.14 28.71 8.58
CA ASN A 138 6.54 29.76 7.74
C ASN A 138 6.59 29.44 6.22
N ILE A 139 6.35 28.17 5.86
CA ILE A 139 6.34 27.67 4.47
C ILE A 139 4.95 27.22 4.01
N MET A 140 3.91 27.81 4.62
CA MET A 140 2.51 27.44 4.40
C MET A 140 2.10 27.54 2.92
N ASP A 141 2.61 28.54 2.20
CA ASP A 141 2.31 28.78 0.78
C ASP A 141 2.63 27.57 -0.12
N PHE A 142 3.67 26.81 0.21
CA PHE A 142 4.07 25.60 -0.55
C PHE A 142 3.22 24.38 -0.19
N ALA A 143 2.61 24.36 0.99
CA ALA A 143 1.78 23.26 1.48
C ALA A 143 0.29 23.43 1.09
N MET A 144 -0.14 24.64 0.71
CA MET A 144 -1.55 24.93 0.39
C MET A 144 -2.16 24.01 -0.69
N PRO A 145 -1.49 23.70 -1.83
CA PRO A 145 -2.05 22.80 -2.84
C PRO A 145 -2.31 21.39 -2.30
N TYR A 146 -1.46 20.90 -1.40
CA TYR A 146 -1.62 19.60 -0.74
C TYR A 146 -2.87 19.61 0.15
N PHE A 147 -3.03 20.62 1.00
CA PHE A 147 -4.20 20.73 1.88
C PHE A 147 -5.52 20.86 1.12
N ILE A 148 -5.55 21.62 0.02
CA ILE A 148 -6.74 21.75 -0.83
C ILE A 148 -7.17 20.38 -1.37
N GLN A 149 -6.21 19.56 -1.81
CA GLN A 149 -6.49 18.22 -2.31
C GLN A 149 -7.00 17.29 -1.21
N VAL A 150 -6.36 17.28 -0.03
CA VAL A 150 -6.81 16.49 1.12
C VAL A 150 -8.21 16.88 1.56
N MET A 151 -8.50 18.18 1.65
CA MET A 151 -9.83 18.67 2.02
C MET A 151 -10.89 18.29 0.99
N LYS A 152 -10.61 18.43 -0.30
CA LYS A 152 -11.52 18.02 -1.37
C LYS A 152 -11.82 16.53 -1.30
N GLU A 153 -10.80 15.70 -1.12
CA GLU A 153 -10.97 14.25 -1.06
C GLU A 153 -11.73 13.81 0.18
N TYR A 154 -11.46 14.43 1.33
CA TYR A 154 -12.20 14.18 2.56
C TYR A 154 -13.68 14.55 2.41
N LEU A 155 -13.99 15.73 1.86
CA LEU A 155 -15.36 16.14 1.57
C LEU A 155 -16.06 15.18 0.60
N THR A 156 -15.39 14.78 -0.49
CA THR A 156 -15.95 13.83 -1.47
C THR A 156 -16.20 12.46 -0.85
N LYS A 157 -15.28 11.96 -0.01
CA LYS A 157 -15.44 10.69 0.71
C LYS A 157 -16.58 10.77 1.73
N VAL A 158 -16.67 11.86 2.49
CA VAL A 158 -17.75 12.10 3.44
C VAL A 158 -19.10 12.16 2.73
N ASP A 159 -19.21 12.86 1.61
CA ASP A 159 -20.45 12.94 0.84
C ASP A 159 -20.83 11.59 0.22
N ALA A 160 -19.87 10.83 -0.30
CA ALA A 160 -20.10 9.46 -0.78
C ALA A 160 -20.52 8.49 0.35
N ILE A 161 -19.99 8.67 1.57
CA ILE A 161 -20.39 7.88 2.74
C ILE A 161 -21.80 8.27 3.18
N LYS A 162 -22.12 9.57 3.25
CA LYS A 162 -23.48 10.05 3.56
C LYS A 162 -24.49 9.47 2.58
N GLU A 163 -24.22 9.52 1.28
CA GLU A 163 -25.13 8.98 0.26
C GLU A 163 -25.32 7.44 0.41
N LYS A 164 -24.27 6.71 0.82
CA LYS A 164 -24.39 5.28 1.12
C LYS A 164 -25.20 5.01 2.39
N VAL A 165 -25.03 5.82 3.43
CA VAL A 165 -25.80 5.73 4.66
C VAL A 165 -27.27 6.02 4.38
N ASP A 166 -27.58 7.08 3.64
CA ASP A 166 -28.95 7.44 3.26
C ASP A 166 -29.62 6.33 2.42
N LYS A 167 -28.87 5.69 1.50
CA LYS A 167 -29.37 4.53 0.73
C LYS A 167 -29.57 3.29 1.60
N LEU A 168 -28.67 3.05 2.56
CA LEU A 168 -28.81 1.93 3.50
C LEU A 168 -30.01 2.14 4.41
N ASP A 169 -30.17 3.33 4.98
CA ASP A 169 -31.31 3.68 5.82
C ASP A 169 -32.63 3.58 5.04
N ALA A 170 -32.67 4.03 3.78
CA ALA A 170 -33.84 3.86 2.90
C ALA A 170 -34.12 2.37 2.59
N SER A 171 -33.09 1.55 2.42
CA SER A 171 -33.25 0.10 2.20
C SER A 171 -33.68 -0.64 3.47
N GLU A 172 -33.22 -0.21 4.64
CA GLU A 172 -33.66 -0.75 5.92
C GLU A 172 -35.08 -0.32 6.27
N SER A 173 -35.49 0.90 5.94
CA SER A 173 -36.87 1.34 6.12
C SER A 173 -37.83 0.56 5.22
N LEU A 174 -37.46 0.32 3.95
CA LEU A 174 -38.25 -0.52 3.04
C LEU A 174 -38.36 -1.96 3.54
N ARG A 175 -37.26 -2.55 4.06
CA ARG A 175 -37.30 -3.88 4.67
C ARG A 175 -38.17 -3.94 5.92
N LYS A 176 -38.15 -2.91 6.77
CA LYS A 176 -39.02 -2.80 7.96
C LYS A 176 -40.50 -2.64 7.57
N GLU A 177 -40.80 -1.91 6.50
CA GLU A 177 -42.16 -1.78 5.96
C GLU A 177 -42.65 -3.10 5.33
N GLU A 178 -41.80 -3.84 4.62
CA GLU A 178 -42.13 -5.18 4.09
C GLU A 178 -42.35 -6.22 5.20
N GLU A 179 -41.53 -6.22 6.26
CA GLU A 179 -41.72 -7.08 7.42
C GLU A 179 -43.02 -6.74 8.17
N GLN A 180 -43.36 -5.45 8.35
CA GLN A 180 -44.64 -5.03 8.94
C GLN A 180 -45.86 -5.33 8.04
N ALA A 181 -45.71 -5.26 6.71
CA ALA A 181 -46.77 -5.63 5.77
C ALA A 181 -47.02 -7.15 5.71
N THR A 182 -45.99 -7.95 6.01
CA THR A 182 -46.10 -9.42 6.07
C THR A 182 -46.74 -9.90 7.39
N GLU A 183 -46.52 -9.18 8.50
CA GLU A 183 -47.17 -9.47 9.80
C GLU A 183 -48.64 -9.01 9.90
N THR A 184 -49.08 -8.05 9.09
CA THR A 184 -50.45 -7.51 9.14
C THR A 184 -51.47 -8.19 8.23
N GLN A 185 -51.10 -9.26 7.51
CA GLN A 185 -52.08 -10.06 6.78
C GLN A 185 -52.88 -10.96 7.73
N PRO A 186 -54.22 -10.78 7.85
CA PRO A 186 -55.02 -11.64 8.69
C PRO A 186 -55.10 -13.05 8.07
N ILE A 187 -54.58 -14.04 8.79
CA ILE A 187 -54.77 -15.47 8.53
C ILE A 187 -56.25 -15.82 8.76
N VAL A 188 -57.18 -15.55 7.83
CA VAL A 188 -58.38 -16.40 7.60
C VAL A 188 -59.04 -16.07 6.25
N TYR A 189 -58.98 -16.99 5.27
CA TYR A 189 -60.11 -17.69 4.64
C TYR A 189 -59.76 -18.24 3.25
N GLY A 190 -59.70 -19.57 3.14
CA GLY A 190 -59.99 -20.27 1.88
C GLY A 190 -58.84 -21.04 1.23
N GLN A 191 -58.50 -22.22 1.75
CA GLN A 191 -57.91 -23.28 0.91
C GLN A 191 -58.93 -23.67 -0.19
N PRO A 192 -58.47 -24.03 -1.40
CA PRO A 192 -58.33 -25.46 -1.66
C PRO A 192 -57.09 -25.86 -2.47
N GLN A 193 -56.56 -27.03 -2.06
CA GLN A 193 -55.97 -28.08 -2.89
C GLN A 193 -54.50 -28.01 -3.34
N LEU A 194 -53.69 -28.67 -2.51
CA LEU A 194 -52.60 -29.57 -2.90
C LEU A 194 -53.02 -30.44 -4.12
N MET A 195 -52.39 -30.23 -5.27
CA MET A 195 -52.47 -31.17 -6.39
C MET A 195 -51.34 -32.21 -6.27
N LEU A 196 -51.66 -33.37 -5.67
CA LEU A 196 -50.92 -34.62 -5.89
C LEU A 196 -51.54 -35.33 -7.11
N THR A 197 -50.85 -35.31 -8.25
CA THR A 197 -51.17 -36.20 -9.37
C THR A 197 -50.13 -37.31 -9.45
N ALA A 198 -50.60 -38.54 -9.25
CA ALA A 198 -49.83 -39.77 -9.15
C ALA A 198 -48.96 -40.08 -10.38
N GLY A 199 -47.67 -40.36 -10.13
CA GLY A 199 -46.80 -41.21 -10.96
C GLY A 199 -46.47 -42.50 -10.19
N PRO A 200 -46.22 -43.62 -10.88
CA PRO A 200 -46.48 -44.96 -10.36
C PRO A 200 -45.49 -45.42 -9.27
N SER A 201 -46.04 -45.90 -8.17
CA SER A 201 -45.54 -46.99 -7.31
C SER A 201 -44.03 -47.27 -7.37
N VAL A 202 -43.27 -46.63 -6.49
CA VAL A 202 -41.98 -47.15 -6.02
C VAL A 202 -42.06 -47.21 -4.49
N ALA A 203 -41.97 -48.43 -3.96
CA ALA A 203 -42.04 -48.72 -2.55
C ALA A 203 -40.92 -47.99 -1.77
N VAL A 204 -41.31 -47.33 -0.69
CA VAL A 204 -40.40 -46.76 0.31
C VAL A 204 -39.96 -47.88 1.27
N PRO A 205 -38.66 -48.10 1.50
CA PRO A 205 -38.18 -48.73 2.72
C PRO A 205 -37.97 -47.67 3.84
N PRO A 206 -38.23 -48.01 5.11
CA PRO A 206 -38.42 -47.03 6.19
C PRO A 206 -37.13 -46.34 6.67
N GLN A 207 -37.26 -45.05 6.97
CA GLN A 207 -36.23 -44.21 7.59
C GLN A 207 -35.91 -44.64 9.03
N ALA A 208 -34.62 -44.58 9.37
CA ALA A 208 -34.13 -44.49 10.74
C ALA A 208 -33.71 -43.04 11.06
N PRO A 209 -33.87 -42.57 12.31
CA PRO A 209 -33.83 -41.14 12.66
C PRO A 209 -32.42 -40.71 13.10
N PHE A 210 -31.95 -39.56 12.61
CA PHE A 210 -30.83 -38.86 13.26
C PHE A 210 -31.10 -37.37 13.36
N GLY A 211 -31.37 -36.95 14.60
CA GLY A 211 -31.59 -35.58 15.01
C GLY A 211 -30.30 -34.78 15.06
N TYR A 212 -30.38 -33.53 14.64
CA TYR A 212 -29.39 -32.49 14.91
C TYR A 212 -29.66 -31.92 16.30
N GLY A 213 -28.81 -32.24 17.26
CA GLY A 213 -28.77 -31.62 18.58
C GLY A 213 -27.86 -30.39 18.56
N TYR A 214 -28.41 -29.22 18.86
CA TYR A 214 -27.66 -28.06 19.33
C TYR A 214 -27.97 -27.91 20.82
N THR A 215 -27.01 -28.26 21.67
CA THR A 215 -27.09 -28.06 23.12
C THR A 215 -26.53 -26.69 23.48
N ALA A 216 -27.38 -25.82 24.02
CA ALA A 216 -26.98 -24.58 24.70
C ALA A 216 -26.56 -24.90 26.16
N PRO A 217 -25.59 -24.14 26.73
CA PRO A 217 -24.99 -24.44 28.03
C PRO A 217 -25.87 -24.00 29.22
N PRO A 218 -25.83 -24.71 30.38
CA PRO A 218 -26.60 -24.32 31.55
C PRO A 218 -25.83 -23.32 32.43
N TYR A 219 -26.55 -22.29 32.90
CA TYR A 219 -26.13 -21.38 33.97
C TYR A 219 -26.98 -21.62 35.22
N GLY A 220 -26.30 -21.90 36.34
CA GLY A 220 -26.58 -21.38 37.68
C GLY A 220 -27.85 -21.78 38.43
N GLN A 221 -27.68 -22.60 39.46
CA GLN A 221 -28.26 -22.42 40.81
C GLN A 221 -27.10 -22.57 41.80
#